data_AF-A0A2V4NDR7-F1
#
_entry.id   AF-A0A2V4NDR7-F1
#
_cell.length_a   1.000
_cell.length_b   1.000
_cell.length_c   1.000
_cell.angle_alpha   90.00
_cell.angle_beta   90.00
_cell.angle_gamma   90.00
#
_symmetry.space_group_name_H-M   'P 1'
#
loop_
_entity.id
_entity.type
_entity.pdbx_description
1 polymer ?
#
loop_
_entity_poly.entity_id
_entity_poly.type
_entity_poly.pdbx_seq_one_letter_code
_entity_poly.pdbx_strand_id
1 'polypeptide(L)'
;MRLTLLPAAPLTLSPDDSGLVTEIEAYLASLPAPARHPVPYVCPYGRTLQPWNAEHPLPRRTMLDRLAHRPARPVPVSAAQHLGLTSRYLTQHGWLQGAMWDATGRVCLLGAQAAVLAHGYGSPRTVQTARTQVMEVLHATGRPVASPDEYNDRASTRQSDIHRLLERAALRARQLGL
;
A
#
# COMPACT_ATOMS: atom_id res chain seq x y z
N MET A 1 1.28 -10.23 -24.14
CA MET A 1 2.61 -10.71 -24.56
C MET A 1 3.01 -11.82 -23.58
N ARG A 2 2.94 -13.09 -24.00
CA ARG A 2 3.27 -14.26 -23.16
C ARG A 2 4.78 -14.51 -23.30
N LEU A 3 5.50 -14.56 -22.19
CA LEU A 3 6.89 -15.01 -22.16
C LEU A 3 6.91 -16.54 -22.06
N THR A 4 7.39 -17.18 -23.11
CA THR A 4 7.66 -18.61 -23.18
C THR A 4 9.00 -18.87 -22.49
N LEU A 5 9.01 -19.61 -21.38
CA LEU A 5 10.24 -20.14 -20.77
C LEU A 5 10.77 -21.28 -21.65
N LEU A 6 11.97 -21.13 -22.20
CA LEU A 6 12.72 -22.22 -22.82
C LEU A 6 13.22 -23.17 -21.73
N PRO A 7 13.16 -24.51 -21.93
CA PRO A 7 13.75 -25.46 -20.99
C PRO A 7 15.29 -25.36 -21.03
N ALA A 8 15.91 -25.40 -19.86
CA ALA A 8 17.36 -25.45 -19.71
C ALA A 8 17.90 -26.75 -20.34
N ALA A 9 18.97 -26.63 -21.13
CA ALA A 9 19.66 -27.78 -21.70
C ALA A 9 20.24 -28.66 -20.58
N PRO A 10 20.18 -30.01 -20.70
CA PRO A 10 20.79 -30.89 -19.73
C PRO A 10 22.31 -30.74 -19.77
N LEU A 11 22.90 -30.46 -18.60
CA LEU A 11 24.34 -30.46 -18.41
C LEU A 11 24.84 -31.91 -18.56
N THR A 12 25.50 -32.22 -19.68
CA THR A 12 26.18 -33.49 -19.86
C THR A 12 27.49 -33.46 -19.09
N LEU A 13 27.53 -34.17 -17.96
CA LEU A 13 28.72 -34.38 -17.15
C LEU A 13 29.71 -35.27 -17.92
N SER A 14 30.93 -34.78 -18.14
CA SER A 14 32.05 -35.55 -18.65
C SER A 14 32.57 -36.50 -17.55
N PRO A 15 33.20 -37.65 -17.86
CA PRO A 15 33.84 -38.51 -16.86
C PRO A 15 34.86 -37.78 -15.96
N ASP A 16 35.47 -36.68 -16.43
CA ASP A 16 36.34 -35.83 -15.60
C ASP A 16 35.57 -35.01 -14.53
N ASP A 17 34.29 -34.70 -14.76
CA ASP A 17 33.45 -33.94 -13.82
C ASP A 17 33.00 -34.81 -12.63
N SER A 18 33.04 -36.13 -12.78
CA SER A 18 32.64 -37.08 -11.72
C SER A 18 33.60 -37.06 -10.54
N GLY A 19 34.88 -36.74 -10.76
CA GLY A 19 35.86 -36.59 -9.69
C GLY A 19 35.60 -35.34 -8.84
N LEU A 20 35.29 -34.22 -9.49
CA LEU A 20 35.01 -32.96 -8.81
C LEU A 20 33.71 -33.02 -7.98
N VAL A 21 32.66 -33.66 -8.52
CA VAL A 21 31.41 -33.90 -7.77
C VAL A 21 31.67 -34.73 -6.52
N THR A 22 32.47 -35.80 -6.63
CA THR A 22 32.83 -36.66 -5.49
C THR A 22 33.60 -35.88 -4.42
N GLU A 23 34.51 -35.00 -4.81
CA GLU A 23 35.30 -34.17 -3.89
C GLU A 23 34.43 -33.11 -3.19
N ILE A 24 33.50 -32.48 -3.91
CA ILE A 24 32.54 -31.53 -3.35
C ILE A 24 31.61 -32.23 -2.36
N GLU A 25 31.10 -33.42 -2.70
CA GLU A 25 30.25 -34.19 -1.80
C GLU A 25 31.00 -34.61 -0.53
N ALA A 26 32.25 -35.06 -0.66
CA ALA A 26 33.11 -35.39 0.48
C ALA A 26 33.39 -34.16 1.35
N TYR A 27 33.66 -33.00 0.74
CA TYR A 27 33.87 -31.74 1.46
C TYR A 27 32.59 -31.30 2.18
N LEU A 28 31.44 -31.31 1.51
CA LEU A 28 30.16 -30.96 2.11
C LEU A 28 29.77 -31.92 3.25
N ALA A 29 30.06 -33.20 3.11
CA ALA A 29 29.85 -34.20 4.17
C ALA A 29 30.77 -33.99 5.38
N SER A 30 31.93 -33.35 5.18
CA SER A 30 32.87 -33.01 6.26
C SER A 30 32.46 -31.76 7.06
N LEU A 31 31.52 -30.95 6.55
CA LEU A 31 31.08 -29.73 7.23
C LEU A 31 30.18 -30.07 8.43
N PRO A 32 30.37 -29.40 9.58
CA PRO A 32 29.49 -29.57 10.72
C PRO A 32 28.06 -29.14 10.36
N ALA A 33 27.07 -29.91 10.84
CA ALA A 33 25.67 -29.63 10.56
C ALA A 33 25.33 -28.17 10.94
N PRO A 34 24.78 -27.36 10.01
CA PRO A 34 24.44 -25.99 10.33
C PRO A 34 23.41 -25.97 11.46
N ALA A 35 23.70 -25.20 12.50
CA ALA A 35 22.79 -25.02 13.62
C ALA A 35 21.43 -24.55 13.08
N ARG A 36 20.38 -25.33 13.33
CA ARG A 36 19.01 -24.97 12.92
C ARG A 36 18.61 -23.71 13.67
N HIS A 37 18.70 -22.57 13.00
CA HIS A 37 18.08 -21.35 13.51
C HIS A 37 16.56 -21.56 13.55
N PRO A 38 15.88 -21.30 14.68
CA PRO A 38 14.43 -21.30 14.71
C PRO A 38 13.94 -20.15 13.82
N VAL A 39 13.55 -20.48 12.60
CA VAL A 39 12.85 -19.54 11.71
C VAL A 39 11.43 -19.41 12.25
N PRO A 40 10.92 -18.19 12.54
CA PRO A 40 9.55 -18.04 12.97
C PRO A 40 8.62 -18.66 11.91
N TYR A 41 7.69 -19.51 12.36
CA TYR A 41 6.70 -20.14 11.51
C TYR A 41 5.81 -19.06 10.89
N VAL A 42 6.03 -18.76 9.61
CA VAL A 42 5.12 -17.98 8.78
C VAL A 42 4.16 -18.98 8.14
N CYS A 43 2.89 -18.95 8.53
CA CYS A 43 1.87 -19.80 7.91
C CYS A 43 1.83 -19.54 6.39
N PRO A 44 2.10 -20.55 5.53
CA PRO A 44 2.18 -20.34 4.07
C PRO A 44 0.83 -19.98 3.44
N TYR A 45 -0.27 -20.14 4.18
CA TYR A 45 -1.65 -19.86 3.74
C TYR A 45 -2.34 -18.76 4.56
N GLY A 46 -1.65 -18.15 5.51
CA GLY A 46 -2.23 -17.15 6.41
C GLY A 46 -2.13 -15.75 5.82
N ARG A 47 -3.20 -15.27 5.16
CA ARG A 47 -3.31 -13.83 4.85
C ARG A 47 -3.71 -13.09 6.12
N THR A 48 -2.74 -12.52 6.83
CA THR A 48 -3.05 -11.58 7.92
C THR A 48 -3.70 -10.33 7.31
N LEU A 49 -4.88 -9.94 7.80
CA LEU A 49 -5.45 -8.63 7.49
C LEU A 49 -4.48 -7.56 7.98
N GLN A 50 -3.79 -6.92 7.04
CA GLN A 50 -2.93 -5.78 7.36
C GLN A 50 -3.82 -4.59 7.71
N PRO A 51 -3.48 -3.82 8.76
CA PRO A 51 -4.20 -2.59 9.06
C PRO A 51 -4.04 -1.60 7.89
N TRP A 52 -5.02 -0.70 7.72
CA TRP A 52 -5.04 0.23 6.60
C TRP A 52 -3.77 1.11 6.49
N ASN A 53 -3.12 1.37 7.62
CA ASN A 53 -1.89 2.15 7.74
C ASN A 53 -0.62 1.30 7.77
N ALA A 54 -0.69 0.01 7.40
CA ALA A 54 0.49 -0.84 7.28
C ALA A 54 1.55 -0.18 6.39
N GLU A 55 2.82 -0.45 6.68
CA GLU A 55 4.00 0.12 6.01
C GLU A 55 4.28 1.60 6.31
N HIS A 56 3.41 2.26 7.09
CA HIS A 56 3.65 3.62 7.57
C HIS A 56 3.93 3.63 9.07
N PRO A 57 4.88 4.46 9.55
CA PRO A 57 5.12 4.59 10.97
C PRO A 57 3.90 5.18 11.66
N LEU A 58 3.57 4.70 12.86
CA LEU A 58 2.49 5.29 13.65
C LEU A 58 2.90 6.70 14.12
N PRO A 59 2.05 7.73 13.96
CA PRO A 59 2.28 9.01 14.58
C PRO A 59 2.30 8.85 16.11
N ARG A 60 3.41 9.23 16.73
CA ARG A 60 3.64 9.06 18.17
C ARG A 60 3.85 10.42 18.84
N ARG A 61 3.27 10.59 20.02
CA ARG A 61 3.54 11.73 20.91
C ARG A 61 4.82 11.47 21.68
N THR A 62 5.78 12.39 21.58
CA THR A 62 6.97 12.38 22.43
C THR A 62 6.60 12.76 23.87
N MET A 63 7.50 12.53 24.83
CA MET A 63 7.30 12.98 26.21
C MET A 63 7.11 14.50 26.30
N LEU A 64 7.87 15.25 25.50
CA LEU A 64 7.74 16.70 25.38
C LEU A 64 6.36 17.10 24.84
N ASP A 65 5.84 16.39 23.83
CA ASP A 65 4.50 16.67 23.29
C ASP A 65 3.40 16.42 24.32
N ARG A 66 3.58 15.45 25.22
CA ARG A 66 2.64 15.19 26.31
C ARG A 66 2.69 16.32 27.34
N LEU A 67 3.89 16.71 27.78
CA LEU A 67 4.08 17.78 28.75
C LEU A 67 3.54 19.12 28.22
N ALA A 68 3.77 19.41 26.95
CA ALA A 68 3.30 20.62 26.28
C ALA A 68 1.85 20.53 25.76
N HIS A 69 1.12 19.45 26.05
CA HIS A 69 -0.25 19.20 25.57
C HIS A 69 -0.41 19.31 24.04
N ARG A 70 0.66 19.03 23.29
CA ARG A 70 0.68 19.08 21.82
C ARG A 70 0.22 17.75 21.21
N PRO A 71 -0.46 17.78 20.05
CA PRO A 71 -0.77 16.58 19.31
C PRO A 71 0.50 15.89 18.81
N ALA A 72 0.38 14.64 18.37
CA ALA A 72 1.49 13.93 17.72
C ALA A 72 1.93 14.70 16.47
N ARG A 73 3.23 14.71 16.19
CA ARG A 73 3.72 15.26 14.93
C ARG A 73 3.18 14.42 13.77
N PRO A 74 2.66 15.06 12.69
CA PRO A 74 2.21 14.33 11.52
C PRO A 74 3.35 13.53 10.89
N VAL A 75 3.03 12.33 10.42
CA VAL A 75 3.91 11.51 9.59
C VAL A 75 3.94 12.14 8.20
N PRO A 76 5.13 12.51 7.68
CA PRO A 76 5.24 13.04 6.33
C PRO A 76 4.87 11.92 5.36
N VAL A 77 3.87 12.18 4.52
CA VAL A 77 3.51 11.32 3.40
C VAL A 77 3.32 12.18 2.16
N SER A 78 3.66 11.63 1.01
CA SER A 78 3.38 12.23 -0.29
C SER A 78 1.87 12.20 -0.60
N ALA A 79 1.40 13.00 -1.55
CA ALA A 79 0.03 12.97 -2.05
C ALA A 79 -0.32 11.57 -2.59
N ALA A 80 0.60 10.92 -3.30
CA ALA A 80 0.40 9.54 -3.76
C ALA A 80 0.21 8.55 -2.60
N GLN A 81 1.05 8.66 -1.56
CA GLN A 81 0.94 7.82 -0.36
C GLN A 81 -0.37 8.10 0.38
N HIS A 82 -0.76 9.36 0.51
CA HIS A 82 -2.02 9.75 1.13
C HIS A 82 -3.22 9.14 0.40
N LEU A 83 -3.25 9.19 -0.94
CA LEU A 83 -4.30 8.55 -1.75
C LEU A 83 -4.34 7.03 -1.58
N GLY A 84 -3.16 6.40 -1.48
CA GLY A 84 -3.04 4.98 -1.15
C GLY A 84 -3.63 4.64 0.22
N LEU A 85 -3.31 5.43 1.24
CA LEU A 85 -3.87 5.31 2.59
C LEU A 85 -5.38 5.54 2.61
N THR A 86 -5.90 6.53 1.86
CA THR A 86 -7.34 6.77 1.71
C THR A 86 -8.04 5.54 1.14
N SER A 87 -7.45 4.92 0.10
CA SER A 87 -8.00 3.70 -0.50
C SER A 87 -8.02 2.55 0.51
N ARG A 88 -6.93 2.32 1.24
CA ARG A 88 -6.86 1.28 2.29
C ARG A 88 -7.85 1.55 3.43
N TYR A 89 -8.03 2.81 3.82
CA TYR A 89 -8.99 3.22 4.86
C TYR A 89 -10.42 2.88 4.44
N LEU A 90 -10.80 3.21 3.20
CA LEU A 90 -12.11 2.85 2.64
C LEU A 90 -12.33 1.34 2.57
N THR A 91 -11.29 0.55 2.29
CA THR A 91 -11.38 -0.92 2.31
C THR A 91 -11.68 -1.44 3.71
N GLN A 92 -11.05 -0.87 4.73
CA GLN A 92 -11.20 -1.34 6.11
C GLN A 92 -12.50 -0.85 6.78
N HIS A 93 -12.90 0.40 6.54
CA HIS A 93 -14.04 1.04 7.20
C HIS A 93 -15.32 1.00 6.36
N GLY A 94 -15.22 0.69 5.08
CA GLY A 94 -16.33 0.71 4.14
C GLY A 94 -16.62 2.09 3.56
N TRP A 95 -17.29 2.09 2.42
CA TRP A 95 -17.61 3.27 1.63
C TRP A 95 -19.11 3.60 1.69
N LEU A 96 -19.44 4.89 1.66
CA LEU A 96 -20.81 5.38 1.54
C LEU A 96 -20.92 6.66 0.70
N GLN A 97 -22.17 6.99 0.35
CA GLN A 97 -22.57 8.18 -0.40
C GLN A 97 -23.46 9.09 0.46
N GLY A 98 -23.44 10.40 0.19
CA GLY A 98 -24.38 11.37 0.74
C GLY A 98 -24.17 11.74 2.21
N ALA A 99 -23.13 11.21 2.87
CA ALA A 99 -22.75 11.57 4.23
C ALA A 99 -21.23 11.49 4.41
N MET A 100 -20.70 12.14 5.44
CA MET A 100 -19.27 12.06 5.76
C MET A 100 -18.90 10.73 6.44
N TRP A 101 -19.77 10.29 7.35
CA TRP A 101 -19.70 9.02 8.07
C TRP A 101 -21.11 8.55 8.46
N ASP A 102 -21.26 7.26 8.76
CA ASP A 102 -22.46 6.72 9.38
C ASP A 102 -22.19 6.08 10.75
N ALA A 103 -23.24 5.60 11.40
CA ALA A 103 -23.16 4.96 12.72
C ALA A 103 -22.32 3.67 12.73
N THR A 104 -22.08 3.06 11.56
CA THR A 104 -21.24 1.86 11.41
C THR A 104 -19.79 2.17 11.10
N GLY A 105 -19.44 3.46 10.94
CA GLY A 105 -18.08 3.91 10.66
C GLY A 105 -17.69 3.89 9.17
N ARG A 106 -18.64 3.62 8.26
CA ARG A 106 -18.40 3.79 6.81
C ARG A 106 -18.22 5.27 6.50
N VAL A 107 -17.44 5.59 5.47
CA VAL A 107 -17.11 6.98 5.12
C VAL A 107 -17.20 7.25 3.61
N CYS A 108 -17.46 8.50 3.23
CA CYS A 108 -17.30 8.93 1.83
C CYS A 108 -15.83 9.21 1.50
N LEU A 109 -15.53 9.55 0.25
CA LEU A 109 -14.18 9.94 -0.19
C LEU A 109 -13.59 11.09 0.65
N LEU A 110 -14.35 12.17 0.87
CA LEU A 110 -13.90 13.30 1.69
C LEU A 110 -13.67 12.87 3.14
N GLY A 111 -14.61 12.10 3.71
CA GLY A 111 -14.50 11.57 5.07
C GLY A 111 -13.26 10.70 5.26
N ALA A 112 -12.93 9.86 4.26
CA ALA A 112 -11.72 9.05 4.28
C ALA A 112 -10.44 9.89 4.22
N GLN A 113 -10.37 10.92 3.36
CA GLN A 113 -9.22 11.83 3.31
C GLN A 113 -9.05 12.61 4.63
N ALA A 114 -10.16 13.08 5.20
CA ALA A 114 -10.17 13.76 6.50
C ALA A 114 -9.74 12.82 7.63
N ALA A 115 -10.19 11.56 7.63
CA ALA A 115 -9.79 10.56 8.61
C ALA A 115 -8.30 10.25 8.54
N VAL A 116 -7.74 10.04 7.35
CA VAL A 116 -6.29 9.80 7.17
C VAL A 116 -5.47 10.99 7.69
N LEU A 117 -5.92 12.22 7.44
CA LEU A 117 -5.30 13.43 7.99
C LEU A 117 -5.42 13.50 9.52
N ALA A 118 -6.60 13.20 10.07
CA ALA A 118 -6.86 13.20 11.51
C ALA A 118 -6.04 12.13 12.24
N HIS A 119 -5.78 11.00 11.60
CA HIS A 119 -4.84 9.98 12.06
C HIS A 119 -3.37 10.40 11.94
N GLY A 120 -3.08 11.62 11.45
CA GLY A 120 -1.75 12.20 11.43
C GLY A 120 -0.92 11.85 10.20
N TYR A 121 -1.50 11.35 9.11
CA TYR A 121 -0.76 11.04 7.89
C TYR A 121 -0.88 12.17 6.86
N GLY A 122 0.16 12.99 6.80
CA GLY A 122 0.26 14.13 5.90
C GLY A 122 -0.16 15.44 6.56
N SER A 123 -0.35 16.44 5.71
CA SER A 123 -0.71 17.81 6.11
C SER A 123 -1.93 18.29 5.32
N PRO A 124 -2.59 19.40 5.71
CA PRO A 124 -3.64 20.00 4.90
C PRO A 124 -3.21 20.28 3.45
N ARG A 125 -1.93 20.65 3.25
CA ARG A 125 -1.35 20.82 1.91
C ARG A 125 -1.29 19.49 1.14
N THR A 126 -0.87 18.41 1.79
CA THR A 126 -0.86 17.06 1.19
C THR A 126 -2.25 16.64 0.75
N VAL A 127 -3.27 16.88 1.58
CA VAL A 127 -4.67 16.58 1.25
C VAL A 127 -5.16 17.40 0.07
N GLN A 128 -4.87 18.70 0.06
CA GLN A 128 -5.23 19.57 -1.06
C GLN A 128 -4.60 19.09 -2.38
N THR A 129 -3.29 18.77 -2.36
CA THR A 129 -2.59 18.23 -3.53
C THR A 129 -3.19 16.90 -3.99
N ALA A 130 -3.47 15.98 -3.06
CA ALA A 130 -4.13 14.71 -3.35
C ALA A 130 -5.51 14.92 -4.01
N ARG A 131 -6.31 15.84 -3.48
CA ARG A 131 -7.63 16.19 -4.01
C ARG A 131 -7.56 16.81 -5.40
N THR A 132 -6.56 17.66 -5.66
CA THR A 132 -6.27 18.15 -7.02
C THR A 132 -5.98 16.98 -7.97
N GLN A 133 -5.15 16.01 -7.59
CA GLN A 133 -4.86 14.87 -8.48
C GLN A 133 -6.09 14.01 -8.77
N VAL A 134 -7.02 13.89 -7.83
CA VAL A 134 -8.31 13.23 -8.07
C VAL A 134 -9.12 13.99 -9.12
N MET A 135 -9.23 15.32 -9.00
CA MET A 135 -9.92 16.17 -9.98
C MET A 135 -9.29 16.08 -11.36
N GLU A 136 -7.96 16.11 -11.46
CA GLU A 136 -7.24 15.96 -12.73
C GLU A 136 -7.57 14.63 -13.42
N VAL A 137 -7.65 13.52 -12.68
CA VAL A 137 -8.04 12.22 -13.24
C VAL A 137 -9.50 12.21 -13.68
N LEU A 138 -10.41 12.84 -12.93
CA LEU A 138 -11.83 12.94 -13.32
C LEU A 138 -12.00 13.74 -14.62
N HIS A 139 -11.30 14.87 -14.75
CA HIS A 139 -11.27 15.65 -15.98
C HIS A 139 -10.68 14.86 -17.15
N ALA A 140 -9.50 14.24 -16.95
CA ALA A 140 -8.81 13.49 -18.01
C ALA A 140 -9.58 12.25 -18.49
N THR A 141 -10.48 11.70 -17.66
CA THR A 141 -11.30 10.52 -18.01
C THR A 141 -12.68 10.86 -18.56
N GLY A 142 -12.94 12.14 -18.88
CA GLY A 142 -14.22 12.58 -19.44
C GLY A 142 -15.37 12.54 -18.44
N ARG A 143 -15.07 12.65 -17.14
CA ARG A 143 -16.06 12.65 -16.04
C ARG A 143 -16.05 13.99 -15.32
N PRO A 144 -16.35 15.11 -16.01
CA PRO A 144 -16.35 16.41 -15.37
C PRO A 144 -17.39 16.45 -14.24
N VAL A 145 -16.94 16.96 -13.10
CA VAL A 145 -17.68 17.20 -11.86
C VAL A 145 -17.17 18.51 -11.29
N ALA A 146 -17.96 19.20 -10.50
CA ALA A 146 -17.50 20.36 -9.76
C ALA A 146 -16.57 19.96 -8.59
N SER A 147 -16.71 18.74 -8.08
CA SER A 147 -15.88 18.23 -6.97
C SER A 147 -15.78 16.70 -6.96
N PRO A 148 -14.77 16.11 -6.30
CA PRO A 148 -14.71 14.67 -6.06
C PRO A 148 -15.89 14.15 -5.23
N ASP A 149 -16.53 15.01 -4.44
CA ASP A 149 -17.65 14.67 -3.57
C ASP A 149 -18.92 14.48 -4.41
N GLU A 150 -19.13 15.34 -5.41
CA GLU A 150 -20.16 15.13 -6.43
C GLU A 150 -19.96 13.80 -7.16
N TYR A 151 -18.72 13.47 -7.53
CA TYR A 151 -18.43 12.16 -8.13
C TYR A 151 -18.75 11.01 -7.19
N ASN A 152 -18.39 11.13 -5.91
CA ASN A 152 -18.68 10.15 -4.87
C ASN A 152 -20.18 9.87 -4.75
N ASP A 153 -21.01 10.91 -4.78
CA ASP A 153 -22.43 10.82 -4.45
C ASP A 153 -23.35 10.54 -5.64
N ARG A 154 -22.80 10.44 -6.86
CA ARG A 154 -23.57 9.99 -8.04
C ARG A 154 -24.11 8.58 -7.84
N ALA A 155 -25.39 8.37 -8.11
CA ALA A 155 -26.06 7.07 -7.99
C ALA A 155 -25.41 5.95 -8.83
N SER A 156 -24.67 6.30 -9.88
CA SER A 156 -23.93 5.34 -10.73
C SER A 156 -22.54 4.98 -10.20
N THR A 157 -21.99 5.75 -9.26
CA THR A 157 -20.67 5.51 -8.69
C THR A 157 -20.72 4.33 -7.74
N ARG A 158 -19.74 3.43 -7.85
CA ARG A 158 -19.56 2.30 -6.93
C ARG A 158 -18.27 2.46 -6.15
N GLN A 159 -18.17 1.76 -5.02
CA GLN A 159 -16.93 1.71 -4.23
C GLN A 159 -15.71 1.32 -5.08
N SER A 160 -15.85 0.36 -6.00
CA SER A 160 -14.76 -0.06 -6.90
C SER A 160 -14.31 1.06 -7.84
N ASP A 161 -15.20 1.96 -8.25
CA ASP A 161 -14.85 3.13 -9.06
C ASP A 161 -14.03 4.14 -8.26
N ILE A 162 -14.36 4.33 -6.98
CA ILE A 162 -13.58 5.19 -6.07
C ILE A 162 -12.17 4.63 -5.85
N HIS A 163 -12.03 3.32 -5.62
CA HIS A 163 -10.70 2.72 -5.50
C HIS A 163 -9.87 2.87 -6.79
N ARG A 164 -10.47 2.65 -7.96
CA ARG A 164 -9.79 2.85 -9.26
C ARG A 164 -9.39 4.31 -9.49
N LEU A 165 -10.25 5.24 -9.10
CA LEU A 165 -9.97 6.68 -9.17
C LEU A 165 -8.77 7.04 -8.28
N LEU A 166 -8.79 6.59 -7.02
CA LEU A 166 -7.69 6.81 -6.08
C LEU A 166 -6.38 6.18 -6.56
N GLU A 167 -6.42 4.97 -7.10
CA GLU A 167 -5.25 4.30 -7.64
C GLU A 167 -4.64 5.06 -8.83
N ARG A 168 -5.47 5.51 -9.78
CA ARG A 168 -5.02 6.32 -10.92
C ARG A 168 -4.46 7.68 -10.49
N ALA A 169 -5.12 8.34 -9.55
CA ALA A 169 -4.65 9.61 -8.99
C ALA A 169 -3.32 9.42 -8.25
N ALA A 170 -3.16 8.33 -7.50
CA ALA A 170 -1.92 7.98 -6.83
C ALA A 170 -0.78 7.68 -7.81
N LEU A 171 -1.06 6.93 -8.90
CA LEU A 171 -0.10 6.67 -9.96
C LEU A 171 0.39 7.98 -10.61
N ARG A 172 -0.54 8.87 -10.95
CA ARG A 172 -0.22 10.19 -11.51
C ARG A 172 0.62 11.01 -10.53
N ALA A 173 0.22 11.08 -9.26
CA ALA A 173 0.97 11.77 -8.22
C ALA A 173 2.41 11.23 -8.09
N ARG A 174 2.60 9.90 -8.09
CA ARG A 174 3.94 9.28 -8.07
C ARG A 174 4.79 9.69 -9.26
N GLN A 175 4.22 9.70 -10.46
CA GLN A 175 4.92 10.11 -11.69
C GLN A 175 5.38 11.57 -11.63
N LEU A 176 4.65 12.42 -10.89
CA LEU A 176 4.97 13.82 -10.69
C LEU A 176 5.85 14.09 -9.45
N GLY A 177 6.21 13.06 -8.67
CA GLY A 177 6.95 13.21 -7.42
C GLY A 177 6.16 13.88 -6.29
N LEU A 178 4.83 13.73 -6.30
CA LEU A 178 3.89 14.37 -5.36
C LEU A 178 3.47 13.50 -4.17
#